data_AF-A0A7X7RNE4-F1
#
_entry.id   AF-A0A7X7RNE4-F1
#
_cell.length_a   1.000
_cell.length_b   1.000
_cell.length_c   1.000
_cell.angle_alpha   90.00
_cell.angle_beta   90.00
_cell.angle_gamma   90.00
#
_symmetry.space_group_name_H-M   'P 1'
#
loop_
_entity.id
_entity.type
_entity.pdbx_description
1 polymer ?
#
loop_
_entity_poly.entity_id
_entity_poly.type
_entity_poly.pdbx_seq_one_letter_code
_entity_poly.pdbx_strand_id
1 'polypeptide(L)' 'MTVAEFIAKWRKVELKERSAAQEHFLDLCHVFDHPTPAEADPTGEKFCFEKGAAKHGGGDGFADVWKRGFFGWEYKGK' A
#
# COMPACT_ATOMS: atom_id res chain seq x y z
N MET A 1 10.60 -10.79 -5.92
CA MET A 1 11.43 -10.72 -4.69
C MET A 1 11.12 -11.93 -3.83
N THR A 2 12.08 -12.54 -3.15
CA THR A 2 11.80 -13.64 -2.20
C THR A 2 11.37 -13.11 -0.83
N VAL A 3 10.67 -13.96 -0.05
CA VAL A 3 10.27 -13.62 1.33
C VAL A 3 11.48 -13.25 2.20
N ALA A 4 12.61 -13.96 2.05
CA ALA A 4 13.82 -13.70 2.83
C ALA A 4 14.42 -12.32 2.52
N GLU A 5 14.45 -11.92 1.24
CA GLU A 5 14.93 -10.60 0.82
C GLU A 5 14.03 -9.48 1.34
N PHE A 6 12.70 -9.66 1.25
CA PHE A 6 11.73 -8.72 1.80
C PHE A 6 11.96 -8.47 3.29
N ILE A 7 12.05 -9.55 4.08
CA ILE A 7 12.28 -9.45 5.53
C ILE A 7 13.63 -8.78 5.82
N ALA A 8 14.69 -9.15 5.10
CA ALA A 8 16.02 -8.60 5.30
C ALA A 8 16.09 -7.10 5.01
N LYS A 9 15.38 -6.63 3.97
CA LYS A 9 15.25 -5.20 3.63
C LYS A 9 14.47 -4.46 4.72
N TRP A 10 13.23 -4.86 4.96
CA TRP A 10 12.30 -4.08 5.78
C TRP A 10 12.56 -4.13 7.28
N ARG A 11 13.34 -5.13 7.77
CA ARG A 11 13.85 -5.11 9.16
C ARG A 11 14.79 -3.96 9.46
N LYS A 12 15.52 -3.45 8.47
CA LYS A 12 16.57 -2.41 8.65
C LYS A 12 16.07 -1.00 8.36
N VAL A 13 14.89 -0.85 7.78
CA VAL A 13 14.36 0.46 7.39
C VAL A 13 13.91 1.25 8.62
N GLU A 14 14.38 2.48 8.73
CA GLU A 14 14.02 3.46 9.76
C GLU A 14 13.27 4.68 9.19
N LEU A 15 12.89 4.61 7.91
CA LEU A 15 12.11 5.64 7.26
C LEU A 15 10.75 5.82 7.93
N LYS A 16 10.24 7.05 7.91
CA LYS A 16 8.87 7.36 8.32
C LYS A 16 7.88 6.65 7.40
N GLU A 17 6.68 6.37 7.91
CA GLU A 17 5.61 5.65 7.19
C GLU A 17 5.40 6.17 5.77
N ARG A 18 5.18 7.48 5.63
CA ARG A 18 4.90 8.10 4.33
C ARG A 18 6.02 7.89 3.31
N SER A 19 7.27 7.85 3.79
CA SER A 19 8.44 7.64 2.93
C SER A 19 8.64 6.17 2.54
N ALA A 20 8.10 5.23 3.32
CA ALA A 20 8.29 3.79 3.13
C ALA A 20 7.07 3.10 2.49
N ALA A 21 5.86 3.64 2.66
CA ALA A 21 4.60 2.94 2.40
C ALA A 21 4.46 2.41 0.97
N GLN A 22 4.76 3.24 -0.04
CA GLN A 22 4.61 2.85 -1.44
C GLN A 22 5.61 1.75 -1.80
N GLU A 23 6.90 1.95 -1.51
CA GLU A 23 7.93 0.96 -1.81
C GLU A 23 7.69 -0.36 -1.08
N HIS A 24 7.28 -0.32 0.19
CA HIS A 24 6.95 -1.51 0.98
C HIS A 24 5.80 -2.30 0.35
N PHE A 25 4.76 -1.60 -0.11
CA PHE A 25 3.62 -2.28 -0.71
C PHE A 25 3.95 -2.87 -2.10
N LEU A 26 4.71 -2.14 -2.92
CA LEU A 26 5.19 -2.65 -4.21
C LEU A 26 6.04 -3.92 -4.02
N ASP A 27 6.88 -3.89 -3.00
CA ASP A 27 7.68 -5.02 -2.57
C ASP A 27 6.84 -6.23 -2.13
N LEU A 28 5.74 -6.02 -1.39
CA LEU A 28 4.78 -7.07 -1.08
C LEU A 28 4.15 -7.65 -2.35
N CYS A 29 3.76 -6.81 -3.30
CA CYS A 29 3.24 -7.27 -4.60
C CYS A 29 4.23 -8.22 -5.29
N HIS A 30 5.51 -7.86 -5.33
CA HIS A 30 6.58 -8.69 -5.92
C HIS A 30 6.91 -9.97 -5.15
N VAL A 31 6.59 -10.06 -3.85
CA VAL A 31 6.75 -11.30 -3.06
C VAL A 31 5.66 -12.30 -3.39
N PHE A 32 4.44 -11.82 -3.66
CA PHE A 32 3.28 -12.64 -3.94
C PHE A 32 2.97 -12.80 -5.43
N ASP A 33 3.86 -12.35 -6.32
CA ASP A 33 3.66 -12.33 -7.77
C ASP A 33 2.32 -11.68 -8.17
N HIS A 34 1.95 -10.62 -7.45
CA HIS A 34 0.74 -9.86 -7.66
C HIS A 34 1.09 -8.57 -8.43
N PRO A 35 0.31 -8.15 -9.43
CA PRO A 35 0.56 -6.88 -10.13
C PRO A 35 0.50 -5.70 -9.16
N THR A 36 1.39 -4.74 -9.32
CA THR A 36 1.37 -3.51 -8.54
C THR A 36 0.11 -2.68 -8.85
N PRO A 37 -0.26 -1.69 -8.02
CA PRO A 37 -1.45 -0.87 -8.30
C PRO A 37 -1.45 -0.26 -9.71
N ALA A 38 -0.32 0.34 -10.13
CA ALA A 38 -0.23 0.97 -11.46
C ALA A 38 -0.23 -0.03 -12.62
N GLU A 39 0.27 -1.25 -12.43
CA GLU A 39 0.22 -2.31 -13.46
C GLU A 39 -1.19 -2.89 -13.60
N ALA A 40 -1.87 -3.12 -12.48
CA ALA A 40 -3.23 -3.67 -12.47
C ALA A 40 -4.28 -2.62 -12.87
N ASP A 41 -4.03 -1.35 -12.56
CA ASP A 41 -4.96 -0.25 -12.76
C ASP A 41 -4.20 1.10 -12.92
N PRO A 42 -3.76 1.42 -14.15
CA PRO A 42 -3.01 2.64 -14.41
C PRO A 42 -3.87 3.92 -14.24
N THR A 43 -5.20 3.81 -14.19
CA THR A 43 -6.10 4.97 -13.98
C THR A 43 -6.42 5.21 -12.51
N GLY A 44 -6.19 4.21 -11.65
CA GLY A 44 -6.46 4.28 -10.21
C GLY A 44 -7.95 4.34 -9.84
N GLU A 45 -8.83 3.88 -10.74
CA GLU A 45 -10.28 3.83 -10.50
C GLU A 45 -10.71 2.75 -9.50
N LYS A 46 -9.91 1.69 -9.39
CA LYS A 46 -10.18 0.44 -8.68
C LYS A 46 -9.01 0.00 -7.81
N PHE A 47 -7.78 0.38 -8.10
CA PHE A 47 -6.62 0.03 -7.27
C PHE A 47 -5.53 1.10 -7.37
N CYS A 48 -5.30 1.84 -6.29
CA CYS A 48 -4.30 2.90 -6.26
C CYS A 48 -3.75 3.15 -4.86
N PHE A 49 -2.68 3.93 -4.82
CA PHE A 49 -2.20 4.56 -3.61
C PHE A 49 -3.00 5.84 -3.30
N GLU A 50 -2.98 6.25 -2.03
CA GLU A 50 -3.41 7.58 -1.59
C GLU A 50 -4.86 7.94 -1.97
N LYS A 51 -5.81 7.08 -1.61
CA LYS A 51 -7.23 7.27 -1.91
C LYS A 51 -7.99 7.87 -0.74
N GLY A 52 -8.62 9.02 -0.97
CA GLY A 52 -9.64 9.56 -0.07
C GLY A 52 -10.89 8.67 -0.04
N ALA A 53 -11.39 8.36 1.15
CA ALA A 53 -12.59 7.58 1.40
C ALA A 53 -13.50 8.32 2.37
N ALA A 54 -14.74 8.61 1.98
CA ALA A 54 -15.72 9.19 2.90
C ALA A 54 -16.04 8.18 4.02
N LYS A 55 -15.84 8.56 5.29
CA LYS A 55 -16.23 7.71 6.43
C LYS A 55 -17.74 7.79 6.65
N HIS A 56 -18.38 6.65 6.93
CA HIS A 56 -19.73 6.62 7.49
C HIS A 56 -19.69 7.27 8.88
N GLY A 57 -20.09 8.54 8.98
CA GLY A 57 -20.06 9.30 10.24
C GLY A 57 -19.62 10.76 10.13
N GLY A 58 -19.21 11.21 8.94
CA GLY A 58 -18.78 12.60 8.72
C GLY A 58 -17.29 12.75 9.04
N GLY A 59 -16.47 12.57 8.01
CA GLY A 59 -15.03 12.76 8.07
C GLY A 59 -14.36 12.15 6.84
N ASP A 60 -13.32 12.80 6.35
CA ASP A 60 -12.51 12.25 5.27
C ASP A 60 -11.56 11.20 5.86
N GLY A 61 -11.77 9.95 5.46
CA GLY A 61 -10.81 8.88 5.65
C GLY A 61 -9.82 8.86 4.50
N PHE A 62 -8.65 8.31 4.76
CA PHE A 62 -7.60 8.18 3.78
C PHE A 62 -7.03 6.78 3.86
N ALA A 63 -6.81 6.16 2.71
CA ALA A 63 -6.15 4.88 2.59
C ALA A 63 -4.85 5.09 1.82
N ASP A 64 -3.74 4.68 2.41
CA ASP A 64 -2.44 4.68 1.74
C ASP A 64 -2.46 3.73 0.55
N VAL A 65 -3.16 2.60 0.66
CA VAL A 65 -3.43 1.68 -0.46
C VAL A 65 -4.90 1.29 -0.47
N TRP A 66 -5.56 1.42 -1.61
CA TRP A 66 -6.99 1.15 -1.71
C TRP A 66 -7.31 0.30 -2.92
N LYS A 67 -8.09 -0.76 -2.72
CA LYS A 67 -8.61 -1.62 -3.79
C LYS A 67 -10.12 -1.76 -3.64
N ARG A 68 -10.86 -1.26 -4.63
CA ARG A 68 -12.33 -1.19 -4.66
C ARG A 68 -12.96 -2.55 -4.40
N GLY A 69 -13.74 -2.66 -3.31
CA GLY A 69 -14.44 -3.89 -2.94
C GLY A 69 -13.56 -4.93 -2.25
N PHE A 70 -12.30 -4.61 -1.94
CA PHE A 70 -11.38 -5.51 -1.25
C PHE A 70 -10.86 -4.90 0.05
N PHE A 71 -10.16 -3.76 0.00
CA PHE A 71 -9.53 -3.17 1.19
C PHE A 71 -9.27 -1.67 1.07
N GLY A 72 -9.15 -1.01 2.22
CA GLY A 72 -8.41 0.23 2.41
C GLY A 72 -7.33 -0.03 3.47
N TRP A 73 -6.07 0.07 3.08
CA TRP A 73 -4.90 -0.14 3.92
C TRP A 73 -4.38 1.21 4.37
N GLU A 74 -4.16 1.35 5.68
CA GLU A 74 -3.46 2.49 6.27
C GLU A 74 -2.21 1.98 6.98
N TYR A 75 -1.05 2.53 6.64
CA TYR A 75 0.18 2.28 7.38
C TYR A 75 0.09 2.94 8.75
N LYS A 76 0.72 2.30 9.74
CA LYS A 76 0.88 2.82 11.09
C LYS A 76 2.36 2.87 11.43
N GLY A 77 2.71 3.87 12.23
CA GLY A 77 4.09 4.15 12.60
C GLY A 77 4.69 2.97 13.34
N LYS A 78 6.02 2.93 13.37
CA LYS A 78 6.68 2.18 14.43
C LYS A 78 6.36 2.80 15.78
#